data_AF-A0AAV0KEF9-F1
#
_entry.id   AF-A0AAV0KEF9-F1
#
_cell.length_a   1.000
_cell.length_b   1.000
_cell.length_c   1.000
_cell.angle_alpha   90.00
_cell.angle_beta   90.00
_cell.angle_gamma   90.00
#
_symmetry.space_group_name_H-M   'P 1'
#
loop_
_entity.id
_entity.type
_entity.pdbx_description
1 polymer ?
#
loop_
_entity_poly.entity_id
_entity_poly.type
_entity_poly.pdbx_seq_one_letter_code
_entity_poly.pdbx_strand_id
1 'polypeptide(L)'
;MIRALNPTATKRQKVALHDCLATIDQTLDELHASLRDLKQQNKKLLLTRHTANLMTWLSAAMTNQETCLDGFSHGRADRRVREGLVKGHVHVGRMCSNSLAMIANMTAGKIGTGSQKAAGPAEWLSAGDRRLLQSSGVIN
;
A
#
# COMPACT_ATOMS: atom_id res chain seq x y z
N MET A 1 -4.86 18.24 -8.63
CA MET A 1 -5.87 17.28 -9.14
C MET A 1 -7.26 17.54 -8.51
N ILE A 2 -7.78 18.78 -8.58
CA ILE A 2 -9.01 19.20 -7.88
C ILE A 2 -10.14 19.43 -8.89
N ARG A 3 -10.50 18.42 -9.68
CA ARG A 3 -11.65 18.50 -10.58
C ARG A 3 -12.44 17.21 -10.53
N ALA A 4 -13.23 17.06 -9.46
CA ALA A 4 -14.55 16.40 -9.45
C ALA A 4 -15.07 16.23 -8.00
N LEU A 5 -15.12 17.30 -7.20
CA LEU A 5 -16.02 17.27 -6.04
C LEU A 5 -17.42 17.55 -6.59
N ASN A 6 -18.28 16.53 -6.61
CA ASN A 6 -19.68 16.68 -6.98
C ASN A 6 -20.31 17.78 -6.09
N PRO A 7 -20.90 18.86 -6.66
CA PRO A 7 -21.48 19.95 -5.87
C PRO A 7 -22.58 19.49 -4.91
N THR A 8 -23.19 18.33 -5.16
CA THR A 8 -24.22 17.70 -4.31
C THR A 8 -23.67 16.81 -3.19
N ALA A 9 -22.34 16.70 -3.04
CA ALA A 9 -21.72 15.91 -1.98
C ALA A 9 -22.04 16.46 -0.59
N THR A 10 -22.40 15.56 0.33
CA THR A 10 -22.66 15.89 1.74
C THR A 10 -21.38 16.39 2.43
N LYS A 11 -21.53 17.10 3.57
CA LYS A 11 -20.37 17.55 4.38
C LYS A 11 -19.46 16.38 4.75
N ARG A 12 -20.02 15.23 5.15
CA ARG A 12 -19.27 14.00 5.46
C ARG A 12 -18.45 13.52 4.27
N GLN A 13 -19.07 13.42 3.09
CA GLN A 13 -18.39 12.96 1.87
C GLN A 13 -17.27 13.91 1.44
N LYS A 14 -17.45 15.22 1.62
CA LYS A 14 -16.42 16.24 1.33
C LYS A 14 -15.20 16.09 2.25
N VAL A 15 -15.42 15.89 3.55
CA VAL A 15 -14.34 15.65 4.53
C VAL A 15 -13.60 14.35 4.20
N ALA A 16 -14.34 13.25 4.02
CA ALA A 16 -13.74 11.97 3.67
C ALA A 16 -12.92 12.05 2.37
N LEU A 17 -13.40 12.76 1.34
CA LEU A 17 -12.64 12.92 0.11
C LEU A 17 -11.39 13.77 0.30
N HIS A 18 -11.46 14.82 1.12
CA HIS A 18 -10.30 15.63 1.46
C HIS A 18 -9.22 14.78 2.15
N ASP A 19 -9.60 13.95 3.12
CA ASP A 19 -8.66 13.06 3.82
C ASP A 19 -8.01 12.05 2.86
N CYS A 20 -8.80 11.48 1.94
CA CYS A 20 -8.26 10.60 0.90
C CYS A 20 -7.26 11.31 -0.01
N LEU A 21 -7.57 12.52 -0.47
CA LEU A 21 -6.71 13.30 -1.36
C LEU A 21 -5.42 13.71 -0.66
N ALA A 22 -5.51 14.19 0.58
CA ALA A 22 -4.33 14.57 1.38
C ALA A 22 -3.38 13.37 1.56
N THR A 23 -3.92 12.17 1.78
CA THR A 23 -3.12 10.94 1.91
C THR A 23 -2.45 10.54 0.59
N ILE A 24 -3.14 10.72 -0.54
CA ILE A 24 -2.57 10.47 -1.88
C ILE A 24 -1.46 11.48 -2.18
N ASP A 25 -1.68 12.76 -1.89
CA ASP A 25 -0.68 13.81 -2.12
C ASP A 25 0.57 13.57 -1.25
N GLN A 26 0.40 13.23 0.02
CA GLN A 26 1.53 12.84 0.89
C GLN A 26 2.32 11.65 0.31
N THR A 27 1.63 10.63 -0.20
CA THR A 27 2.28 9.47 -0.84
C THR A 27 3.11 9.90 -2.06
N LEU A 28 2.57 10.79 -2.90
CA LEU A 28 3.27 11.29 -4.08
C LEU A 28 4.51 12.08 -3.70
N ASP A 29 4.43 12.90 -2.65
CA ASP A 29 5.57 13.68 -2.15
C ASP A 29 6.68 12.77 -1.60
N GLU A 30 6.32 11.75 -0.82
CA GLU A 30 7.26 10.75 -0.30
C GLU A 30 7.92 9.95 -1.42
N LEU A 31 7.15 9.57 -2.45
CA LEU A 31 7.68 8.87 -3.63
C LEU A 31 8.65 9.76 -4.44
N HIS A 32 8.30 11.03 -4.65
CA HIS A 32 9.18 11.98 -5.33
C HIS A 32 10.48 12.23 -4.54
N ALA A 33 10.40 12.37 -3.22
CA ALA A 33 11.57 12.50 -2.36
C ALA A 33 12.49 11.28 -2.51
N SER A 34 11.90 10.10 -2.46
CA SER A 34 12.61 8.83 -2.62
C SER A 34 13.27 8.67 -3.98
N LEU A 35 12.61 9.12 -5.05
CA LEU A 35 13.20 9.13 -6.39
C LEU A 35 14.39 10.09 -6.48
N ARG A 36 14.32 11.26 -5.82
CA ARG A 36 15.46 12.21 -5.76
C ARG A 36 16.63 11.58 -5.01
N ASP A 37 16.38 10.94 -3.88
CA ASP A 37 17.39 10.25 -3.08
C ASP A 37 18.09 9.13 -3.90
N LEU A 38 17.31 8.33 -4.65
CA LEU A 38 17.85 7.30 -5.54
C LEU A 38 18.71 7.87 -6.67
N LYS A 39 18.36 9.05 -7.20
CA LYS A 39 19.11 9.70 -8.30
C LYS A 39 20.39 10.39 -7.84
N GLN A 40 20.44 10.89 -6.61
CA GLN A 40 21.54 11.73 -6.12
C GLN A 40 22.72 10.95 -5.51
N GLN A 41 22.63 9.63 -5.30
CA GLN A 41 23.60 8.92 -4.44
C GLN A 41 24.40 7.77 -5.06
N ASN A 42 25.65 7.65 -4.61
CA ASN A 42 26.56 6.53 -4.88
C ASN A 42 26.07 5.24 -4.18
N LYS A 43 25.59 4.31 -5.02
CA LYS A 43 25.04 2.95 -4.87
C LYS A 43 25.28 2.08 -3.61
N LYS A 44 26.12 2.39 -2.62
CA LYS A 44 26.57 1.39 -1.62
C LYS A 44 25.99 1.48 -0.19
N LEU A 45 25.75 2.66 0.41
CA LEU A 45 25.56 2.72 1.88
C LEU A 45 24.11 2.96 2.39
N LEU A 46 23.14 3.29 1.52
CA LEU A 46 21.80 3.72 1.97
C LEU A 46 20.65 2.76 1.62
N LEU A 47 20.95 1.60 1.03
CA LEU A 47 19.95 0.77 0.35
C LEU A 47 19.07 -0.12 1.24
N THR A 48 19.23 -0.12 2.57
CA THR A 48 18.40 -0.96 3.47
C THR A 48 17.40 -0.15 4.28
N ARG A 49 17.81 0.88 5.02
CA ARG A 49 16.86 1.64 5.86
C ARG A 49 15.89 2.51 5.05
N HIS A 50 16.39 3.22 4.05
CA HIS A 50 15.54 4.07 3.20
C HIS A 50 14.61 3.23 2.33
N THR A 51 15.10 2.08 1.86
CA THR A 51 14.30 1.11 1.12
C THR A 51 13.20 0.47 1.97
N ALA A 52 13.49 0.11 3.23
CA ALA A 52 12.48 -0.45 4.12
C ALA A 52 11.35 0.56 4.40
N ASN A 53 11.70 1.81 4.72
CA ASN A 53 10.72 2.89 4.90
C ASN A 53 9.88 3.11 3.64
N LEU A 54 10.53 3.10 2.47
CA LEU A 54 9.86 3.19 1.18
C LEU A 54 8.85 2.07 0.95
N MET A 55 9.23 0.82 1.23
CA MET A 55 8.31 -0.31 1.10
C MET A 55 7.12 -0.17 2.06
N THR A 56 7.37 0.28 3.29
CA THR A 56 6.32 0.54 4.28
C THR A 56 5.36 1.62 3.81
N TRP A 57 5.87 2.77 3.33
CA TRP A 57 5.03 3.89 2.87
C TRP A 57 4.22 3.51 1.63
N LEU A 58 4.81 2.84 0.65
CA LEU A 58 4.08 2.38 -0.54
C LEU A 58 2.99 1.35 -0.19
N SER A 59 3.26 0.46 0.77
CA SER A 59 2.26 -0.50 1.26
C SER A 59 1.13 0.21 2.02
N ALA A 60 1.47 1.17 2.87
CA ALA A 60 0.50 1.98 3.60
C ALA A 60 -0.38 2.80 2.63
N ALA A 61 0.20 3.38 1.58
CA ALA A 61 -0.54 4.12 0.57
C ALA A 61 -1.59 3.26 -0.15
N MET A 62 -1.22 2.02 -0.52
CA MET A 62 -2.17 1.06 -1.11
C MET A 62 -3.30 0.73 -0.13
N THR A 63 -2.99 0.44 1.14
CA THR A 63 -4.01 0.17 2.17
C THR A 63 -4.93 1.37 2.41
N ASN A 64 -4.37 2.59 2.46
CA ASN A 64 -5.14 3.82 2.63
C ASN A 64 -6.08 4.08 1.46
N GLN A 65 -5.67 3.73 0.23
CA GLN A 65 -6.52 3.82 -0.96
C GLN A 65 -7.69 2.85 -0.91
N GLU A 66 -7.47 1.61 -0.50
CA GLU A 66 -8.55 0.63 -0.32
C GLU A 66 -9.52 1.10 0.78
N THR A 67 -8.98 1.54 1.92
CA THR A 67 -9.77 2.06 3.04
C THR A 67 -10.61 3.28 2.62
N CYS A 68 -10.06 4.17 1.81
CA CYS A 68 -10.79 5.30 1.26
C CYS A 68 -11.99 4.85 0.42
N LEU A 69 -11.79 3.90 -0.51
CA LEU A 69 -12.87 3.39 -1.35
C LEU A 69 -13.95 2.68 -0.53
N ASP A 70 -13.55 1.97 0.53
CA ASP A 70 -14.46 1.31 1.46
C ASP A 70 -15.32 2.29 2.26
N GLY A 71 -14.77 3.47 2.58
CA GLY A 71 -15.52 4.59 3.17
C GLY A 71 -16.72 5.05 2.32
N PHE A 72 -16.74 4.69 1.04
CA PHE A 72 -17.81 5.02 0.09
C PHE A 72 -18.58 3.78 -0.44
N SER A 73 -18.50 2.63 0.24
CA SER A 73 -19.19 1.40 -0.21
C SER A 73 -20.68 1.32 0.19
N HIS A 74 -21.15 2.24 1.06
CA HIS A 74 -22.44 2.12 1.75
C HIS A 74 -23.53 3.06 1.20
N GLY A 75 -24.55 2.47 0.56
CA GLY A 75 -25.70 3.22 0.05
C GLY A 75 -25.47 3.88 -1.31
N ARG A 76 -26.56 4.34 -1.93
CA ARG A 76 -26.53 4.81 -3.34
C ARG A 76 -25.72 6.09 -3.56
N ALA A 77 -25.75 7.02 -2.61
CA ALA A 77 -25.04 8.29 -2.75
C ALA A 77 -23.52 8.08 -2.67
N ASP A 78 -23.06 7.23 -1.75
CA ASP A 78 -21.64 6.92 -1.58
C ASP A 78 -21.10 6.13 -2.76
N ARG A 79 -21.86 5.13 -3.27
CA ARG A 79 -21.45 4.37 -4.46
C ARG A 79 -21.21 5.24 -5.69
N ARG A 80 -22.01 6.30 -5.90
CA ARG A 80 -21.77 7.26 -6.99
C ARG A 80 -20.47 8.04 -6.81
N VAL A 81 -20.12 8.39 -5.57
CA VAL A 81 -18.82 9.02 -5.28
C VAL A 81 -17.70 8.02 -5.56
N ARG A 82 -17.83 6.78 -5.07
CA ARG A 82 -16.87 5.70 -5.28
C ARG A 82 -16.58 5.44 -6.76
N GLU A 83 -17.61 5.44 -7.61
CA GLU A 83 -17.48 5.28 -9.07
C GLU A 83 -16.56 6.33 -9.71
N GLY A 84 -16.62 7.58 -9.22
CA GLY A 84 -15.74 8.66 -9.67
C GLY A 84 -14.30 8.51 -9.20
N LEU A 85 -14.06 7.83 -8.08
CA LEU A 85 -12.74 7.68 -7.46
C LEU A 85 -12.00 6.42 -7.92
N VAL A 86 -12.74 5.34 -8.23
CA VAL A 86 -12.18 3.99 -8.45
C VAL A 86 -11.05 3.98 -9.49
N LYS A 87 -11.21 4.69 -10.61
CA LYS A 87 -10.19 4.71 -11.68
C LYS A 87 -8.89 5.36 -11.22
N GLY A 88 -8.99 6.45 -10.47
CA GLY A 88 -7.82 7.14 -9.90
C GLY A 88 -7.11 6.25 -8.87
N HIS A 89 -7.87 5.65 -7.95
CA HIS A 89 -7.32 4.76 -6.93
C HIS A 89 -6.60 3.55 -7.54
N VAL A 90 -7.20 2.88 -8.53
CA VAL A 90 -6.56 1.76 -9.25
C VAL A 90 -5.26 2.20 -9.93
N HIS A 91 -5.24 3.39 -10.52
CA HIS A 91 -4.03 3.91 -11.14
C HIS A 91 -2.91 4.13 -10.12
N VAL A 92 -3.21 4.78 -8.99
CA VAL A 92 -2.19 5.02 -7.96
C VAL A 92 -1.73 3.71 -7.31
N GLY A 93 -2.64 2.78 -7.03
CA GLY A 93 -2.29 1.45 -6.52
C GLY A 93 -1.34 0.70 -7.45
N ARG A 94 -1.55 0.80 -8.77
CA ARG A 94 -0.64 0.23 -9.77
C ARG A 94 0.73 0.91 -9.77
N MET A 95 0.78 2.23 -9.63
CA MET A 95 2.05 2.97 -9.51
C MET A 95 2.83 2.57 -8.24
N CYS A 96 2.13 2.37 -7.12
CA CYS A 96 2.74 1.91 -5.87
C CYS A 96 3.30 0.48 -6.01
N SER A 97 2.51 -0.44 -6.59
CA SER A 97 2.93 -1.82 -6.85
C SER A 97 4.13 -1.90 -7.79
N ASN A 98 4.13 -1.13 -8.89
CA ASN A 98 5.28 -1.04 -9.80
C ASN A 98 6.54 -0.54 -9.07
N SER A 99 6.40 0.48 -8.23
CA SER A 99 7.51 1.04 -7.45
C SER A 99 8.06 0.03 -6.45
N LEU A 100 7.18 -0.68 -5.72
CA LEU A 100 7.56 -1.78 -4.83
C LEU A 100 8.35 -2.86 -5.59
N ALA A 101 7.90 -3.26 -6.78
CA ALA A 101 8.60 -4.25 -7.59
C ALA A 101 10.01 -3.80 -8.00
N MET A 102 10.17 -2.52 -8.40
CA MET A 102 11.49 -1.97 -8.74
C MET A 102 12.41 -1.96 -7.52
N ILE A 103 11.91 -1.49 -6.38
CA ILE A 103 12.66 -1.43 -5.12
C ILE A 103 13.06 -2.84 -4.67
N ALA A 104 12.12 -3.78 -4.69
CA ALA A 104 12.36 -5.18 -4.36
C ALA A 104 13.44 -5.79 -5.26
N ASN A 105 13.41 -5.54 -6.57
CA ASN A 105 14.43 -6.01 -7.50
C ASN A 105 15.82 -5.40 -7.21
N MET A 106 15.88 -4.10 -6.89
CA MET A 106 17.13 -3.42 -6.52
C MET A 106 17.73 -3.97 -5.22
N THR A 107 16.90 -4.37 -4.26
CA THR A 107 17.37 -5.00 -3.01
C THR A 107 17.64 -6.49 -3.15
N ALA A 108 16.88 -7.21 -3.97
CA ALA A 108 17.11 -8.62 -4.26
C ALA A 108 18.46 -8.84 -4.97
N GLY A 109 18.88 -7.92 -5.85
CA GLY A 109 20.23 -7.94 -6.43
C GLY A 109 21.37 -7.71 -5.42
N LYS A 110 21.06 -7.26 -4.19
CA LYS A 110 22.03 -7.08 -3.09
C LYS A 110 21.92 -8.13 -2.00
N ILE A 111 20.77 -8.80 -1.91
CA ILE A 111 20.58 -10.02 -1.13
C ILE A 111 20.87 -11.15 -2.10
N GLY A 112 22.15 -11.45 -2.31
CA GLY A 112 22.57 -12.60 -3.11
C GLY A 112 21.71 -13.81 -2.73
N THR A 113 21.26 -14.53 -3.75
CA THR A 113 20.48 -15.78 -3.72
C THR A 113 20.78 -16.65 -2.50
N GLY A 114 20.20 -16.30 -1.36
CA GLY A 114 20.02 -17.17 -0.24
C GLY A 114 18.63 -17.70 -0.43
N SER A 115 18.51 -18.98 -0.79
CA SER A 115 17.25 -19.72 -0.69
C SER A 115 16.46 -19.18 0.49
N GLN A 116 15.29 -18.61 0.25
CA GLN A 116 14.34 -18.39 1.33
C GLN A 116 14.05 -19.77 1.90
N LYS A 117 14.81 -20.16 2.94
CA LYS A 117 14.35 -21.21 3.84
C LYS A 117 13.03 -20.69 4.34
N ALA A 118 11.96 -21.43 4.03
CA ALA A 118 10.64 -21.17 4.59
C ALA A 118 10.85 -20.81 6.06
N ALA A 119 10.44 -19.60 6.44
CA ALA A 119 10.52 -19.16 7.82
C ALA A 119 9.89 -20.29 8.65
N GLY A 120 10.63 -20.77 9.65
CA GLY A 120 10.09 -21.73 10.60
C GLY A 120 8.76 -21.23 11.15
N PRO A 121 7.94 -22.13 11.73
CA PRO A 121 6.61 -21.77 12.18
C PRO A 121 6.67 -20.50 13.03
N ALA A 122 5.83 -19.51 12.69
CA ALA A 122 5.88 -18.17 13.26
C ALA A 122 6.09 -18.22 14.79
N GLU A 123 7.15 -17.57 15.25
CA GLU A 123 7.63 -17.63 16.64
C GLU A 123 6.61 -17.07 17.64
N TRP A 124 5.74 -16.18 17.18
CA TRP A 124 4.63 -15.61 17.94
C TRP A 124 3.43 -16.56 18.09
N LEU A 125 3.35 -17.64 17.31
CA LEU A 125 2.34 -18.69 17.50
C LEU A 125 2.83 -19.72 18.52
N SER A 126 1.95 -20.08 19.46
CA SER A 126 2.20 -21.20 20.36
C SER A 126 2.18 -22.53 19.60
N ALA A 127 2.79 -23.58 20.19
CA ALA A 127 2.72 -24.93 19.61
C ALA A 127 1.27 -25.47 19.55
N GLY A 128 0.38 -25.00 20.43
CA GLY A 128 -1.03 -25.38 20.44
C GLY A 128 -1.80 -24.78 19.27
N ASP A 129 -1.63 -23.48 19.04
CA ASP A 129 -2.33 -22.76 17.96
C ASP A 129 -1.91 -23.28 16.58
N ARG A 130 -0.64 -23.69 16.44
CA ARG A 130 -0.15 -24.36 15.23
C ARG A 130 -0.87 -25.68 14.94
N ARG A 131 -1.15 -26.48 15.98
CA ARG A 131 -1.89 -27.74 15.82
C ARG A 131 -3.35 -27.49 15.47
N LEU A 132 -3.95 -26.45 16.05
CA LEU A 132 -5.34 -26.08 15.75
C LEU A 132 -5.51 -25.68 14.28
N LEU A 133 -4.61 -24.87 13.72
CA LEU A 133 -4.65 -24.48 12.31
C LEU A 133 -4.42 -25.65 11.34
N GLN A 134 -3.60 -26.63 11.73
CA GLN A 134 -3.40 -27.86 10.94
C GLN A 134 -4.58 -28.84 11.06
N SER A 135 -5.35 -28.77 12.14
CA SER A 135 -6.50 -29.66 12.38
C SER A 135 -7.74 -29.30 11.56
N SER A 136 -7.82 -28.10 10.99
CA SER A 136 -8.95 -27.67 10.15
C SER A 136 -8.87 -28.14 8.68
N GLY A 137 -7.87 -28.97 8.34
CA GLY A 137 -7.62 -29.50 7.00
C GLY A 137 -8.24 -30.86 6.67
N VAL A 138 -9.24 -31.34 7.42
CA VAL A 138 -10.07 -32.49 7.01
C VAL A 138 -11.53 -32.13 7.26
N ILE A 139 -12.11 -31.37 6.33
CA ILE A 139 -13.55 -31.41 6.08
C ILE A 139 -13.69 -32.34 4.87
N ASN A 140 -14.05 -33.59 5.15
CA ASN A 140 -14.63 -34.50 4.16
C ASN A 140 -16.15 -34.44 4.31
#